data_AF-X0UFC7-F1
#
_entry.id   AF-X0UFC7-F1
#
_cell.length_a   1.000
_cell.length_b   1.000
_cell.length_c   1.000
_cell.angle_alpha   90.00
_cell.angle_beta   90.00
_cell.angle_gamma   90.00
#
_symmetry.space_group_name_H-M   'P 1'
#
loop_
_entity.id
_entity.type
_entity.pdbx_description
1 polymer ?
#
loop_
_entity_poly.entity_id
_entity_poly.type
_entity_poly.pdbx_seq_one_letter_code
_entity_poly.pdbx_strand_id
1 'polypeptide(L)'
;LFRNFTIGGTGGVYRVHTGPGKRSGIPSTDEVFDPTEIPGLNENTWFLRWGVLAKYDYRDDRNGASAGGVYGVQWHKYSDRDRGEFNFRQLEGELQQFIPYFNKTRVIALRAMAVLSFTDDGQRVPMYAQPILGGNDYLRGFQRQRFYDDNAILATVEHRWQASEGVEPAIFVDAGKVTANRSDLDFSDLDWSVGFGVRLRIKSAVVMRIDVAASDEGVRFMWTFNDIFRIR
;
A
#
# COMPACT_ATOMS: atom_id res chain seq x y z
N LEU A 1 -1.24 30.96 -0.60
CA LEU A 1 -0.62 30.07 -1.61
C LEU A 1 -0.55 28.58 -1.22
N PHE A 2 -0.65 28.17 0.07
CA PHE A 2 -0.33 26.79 0.49
C PHE A 2 -1.50 25.90 0.98
N ARG A 3 -2.77 26.22 0.71
CA ARG A 3 -3.92 25.48 1.31
C ARG A 3 -3.95 23.98 0.97
N ASN A 4 -3.39 23.61 -0.18
CA ASN A 4 -3.37 22.24 -0.70
C ASN A 4 -2.06 21.52 -0.45
N PHE A 5 -1.05 22.21 0.11
CA PHE A 5 0.27 21.63 0.32
C PHE A 5 0.49 21.30 1.80
N THR A 6 1.06 20.13 2.06
CA THR A 6 1.41 19.67 3.41
C THR A 6 2.85 19.16 3.38
N ILE A 7 3.69 19.71 4.26
CA ILE A 7 5.00 19.14 4.58
C ILE A 7 4.95 18.64 6.01
N GLY A 8 5.56 17.50 6.28
CA GLY A 8 5.68 16.97 7.63
C GLY A 8 7.00 16.25 7.84
N GLY A 9 7.31 16.01 9.12
CA GLY A 9 8.42 15.18 9.55
C GLY A 9 7.93 14.11 10.51
N THR A 10 8.60 12.97 10.53
CA THR A 10 8.37 11.88 11.50
C THR A 10 9.70 11.50 12.12
N GLY A 11 9.67 11.07 13.38
CA GLY A 11 10.84 10.60 14.10
C GLY A 11 10.40 9.66 15.21
N GLY A 12 11.16 8.60 15.45
CA GLY A 12 10.82 7.65 16.50
C GLY A 12 11.79 6.50 16.60
N VAL A 13 11.58 5.71 17.65
CA VAL A 13 12.28 4.45 17.87
C VAL A 13 11.38 3.32 17.41
N TYR A 14 11.92 2.40 16.61
CA TYR A 14 11.20 1.23 16.12
C TYR A 14 11.91 -0.03 16.59
N ARG A 15 11.24 -0.82 17.42
CA ARG A 15 11.76 -2.08 17.98
C ARG A 15 10.90 -3.22 17.47
N VAL A 16 11.53 -4.20 16.84
CA VAL A 16 10.83 -5.37 16.31
C VAL A 16 11.50 -6.62 16.86
N HIS A 17 10.66 -7.54 17.31
CA HIS A 17 11.04 -8.88 17.74
C HIS A 17 10.35 -9.88 16.80
N THR A 18 11.14 -10.66 16.08
CA THR A 18 10.70 -11.67 15.11
C THR A 18 11.08 -13.08 15.57
N GLY A 19 11.03 -13.33 16.88
CA GLY A 19 11.28 -14.65 17.44
C GLY A 19 10.13 -15.65 17.18
N PRO A 20 10.28 -16.89 17.67
CA PRO A 20 9.32 -17.95 17.45
C PRO A 20 7.90 -17.60 17.92
N GLY A 21 6.92 -18.09 17.18
CA GLY A 21 5.51 -18.00 17.55
C GLY A 21 5.20 -18.79 18.82
N LYS A 22 4.20 -18.33 19.59
CA LYS A 22 3.78 -18.99 20.86
C LYS A 22 2.61 -19.95 20.70
N ARG A 23 2.09 -20.12 19.48
CA ARG A 23 0.86 -20.90 19.24
C ARG A 23 1.19 -22.37 19.08
N SER A 24 0.78 -23.19 20.04
CA SER A 24 0.89 -24.64 19.94
C SER A 24 0.09 -25.20 18.76
N GLY A 25 0.65 -26.22 18.10
CA GLY A 25 0.01 -26.95 17.00
C GLY A 25 0.05 -26.24 15.64
N ILE A 26 0.73 -25.10 15.53
CA ILE A 26 1.03 -24.46 14.25
C ILE A 26 2.53 -24.18 14.23
N PRO A 27 3.28 -24.71 13.25
CA PRO A 27 4.71 -24.44 13.15
C PRO A 27 4.99 -22.94 13.09
N SER A 28 6.00 -22.47 13.82
CA SER A 28 6.45 -21.09 13.69
C SER A 28 7.15 -20.87 12.36
N THR A 29 7.26 -19.61 11.92
CA THR A 29 7.89 -19.28 10.63
C THR A 29 9.30 -19.83 10.53
N ASP A 30 10.07 -19.76 11.61
CA ASP A 30 11.44 -20.24 11.71
C ASP A 30 11.58 -21.77 11.82
N GLU A 31 10.48 -22.50 12.02
CA GLU A 31 10.45 -23.97 11.92
C GLU A 31 10.23 -24.44 10.47
N VAL A 32 9.67 -23.58 9.62
CA VAL A 32 9.33 -23.89 8.22
C VAL A 32 10.35 -23.31 7.25
N PHE A 33 10.89 -22.14 7.55
CA PHE A 33 11.81 -21.41 6.69
C PHE A 33 13.16 -21.19 7.40
N ASP A 34 14.25 -21.27 6.63
CA ASP A 34 15.58 -21.01 7.16
C ASP A 34 15.72 -19.51 7.51
N PRO A 35 15.98 -19.15 8.78
CA PRO A 35 16.14 -17.75 9.18
C PRO A 35 17.35 -17.05 8.53
N THR A 36 18.34 -17.81 8.05
CA THR A 36 19.51 -17.22 7.38
C THR A 36 19.17 -16.64 6.00
N GLU A 37 18.12 -17.15 5.37
CA GLU A 37 17.62 -16.70 4.07
C GLU A 37 16.65 -15.52 4.19
N ILE A 38 16.13 -15.24 5.39
CA ILE A 38 15.11 -14.23 5.63
C ILE A 38 15.66 -13.10 6.51
N PRO A 39 16.05 -11.96 5.92
CA PRO A 39 16.60 -10.83 6.67
C PRO A 39 15.66 -10.38 7.79
N GLY A 40 16.16 -10.36 9.03
CA GLY A 40 15.40 -9.93 10.19
C GLY A 40 14.46 -10.98 10.79
N LEU A 41 14.48 -12.26 10.37
CA LEU A 41 13.78 -13.35 11.06
C LEU A 41 14.63 -13.86 12.24
N ASN A 42 14.01 -14.11 13.41
CA ASN A 42 14.69 -14.46 14.66
C ASN A 42 15.72 -13.43 15.14
N GLU A 43 15.61 -12.19 14.68
CA GLU A 43 16.53 -11.11 15.02
C GLU A 43 15.80 -9.97 15.73
N ASN A 44 16.32 -9.60 16.90
CA ASN A 44 15.92 -8.37 17.56
C ASN A 44 16.54 -7.20 16.83
N THR A 45 15.71 -6.25 16.44
CA THR A 45 16.17 -5.04 15.76
C THR A 45 15.70 -3.80 16.49
N TRP A 46 16.60 -2.81 16.54
CA TRP A 46 16.35 -1.54 17.16
C TRP A 46 16.76 -0.42 16.23
N PHE A 47 15.78 0.29 15.68
CA PHE A 47 16.03 1.41 14.78
C PHE A 47 15.79 2.75 15.46
N LEU A 48 16.65 3.71 15.13
CA LEU A 48 16.23 5.10 15.06
C LEU A 48 15.68 5.35 13.65
N ARG A 49 14.41 5.74 13.57
CA ARG A 49 13.73 6.07 12.31
C ARG A 49 13.43 7.56 12.28
N TRP A 50 13.67 8.19 11.15
CA TRP A 50 13.13 9.52 10.85
C TRP A 50 12.72 9.62 9.39
N GLY A 51 11.89 10.59 9.06
CA GLY A 51 11.47 10.80 7.69
C GLY A 51 10.79 12.12 7.46
N VAL A 52 10.61 12.43 6.19
CA VAL A 52 9.99 13.65 5.67
C VAL A 52 8.90 13.26 4.70
N LEU A 53 7.83 14.05 4.66
CA LEU A 53 6.76 13.89 3.70
C LEU A 53 6.42 15.24 3.06
N ALA A 54 6.07 15.20 1.80
CA ALA A 54 5.45 16.30 1.08
C ALA A 54 4.22 15.78 0.33
N LYS A 55 3.11 16.51 0.42
CA LYS A 55 1.85 16.14 -0.19
C LYS A 55 1.15 17.35 -0.78
N TYR A 56 0.63 17.19 -1.99
CA TYR A 56 -0.26 18.13 -2.64
C TYR A 56 -1.64 17.48 -2.82
N ASP A 57 -2.67 17.98 -2.14
CA ASP A 57 -4.05 17.46 -2.15
C ASP A 57 -5.02 18.56 -2.57
N TYR A 58 -5.58 18.41 -3.77
CA TYR A 58 -6.53 19.35 -4.36
C TYR A 58 -7.83 18.67 -4.78
N ARG A 59 -8.15 17.55 -4.13
CA ARG A 59 -9.42 16.84 -4.34
C ARG A 59 -10.62 17.72 -3.95
N ASP A 60 -11.73 17.52 -4.63
CA ASP A 60 -12.99 18.21 -4.31
C ASP A 60 -13.63 17.70 -3.01
N ASP A 61 -13.54 16.39 -2.74
CA ASP A 61 -13.93 15.76 -1.47
C ASP A 61 -12.84 14.78 -0.99
N ARG A 62 -12.46 14.86 0.29
CA ARG A 62 -11.47 13.96 0.89
C ARG A 62 -12.01 12.56 1.20
N ASN A 63 -13.31 12.43 1.41
CA ASN A 63 -14.00 11.19 1.81
C ASN A 63 -14.55 10.41 0.61
N GLY A 64 -14.58 11.04 -0.57
CA GLY A 64 -15.19 10.44 -1.75
C GLY A 64 -14.97 11.26 -3.02
N ALA A 65 -13.71 11.59 -3.31
CA ALA A 65 -13.31 12.45 -4.43
C ALA A 65 -13.93 12.04 -5.77
N SER A 66 -14.48 13.02 -6.46
CA SER A 66 -14.94 12.90 -7.84
C SER A 66 -14.03 13.65 -8.81
N ALA A 67 -13.28 14.64 -8.32
CA ALA A 67 -12.37 15.45 -9.10
C ALA A 67 -11.10 15.81 -8.32
N GLY A 68 -10.03 16.11 -9.06
CA GLY A 68 -8.75 16.55 -8.50
C GLY A 68 -7.80 15.40 -8.23
N GLY A 69 -6.81 15.60 -7.37
CA GLY A 69 -5.78 14.60 -7.13
C GLY A 69 -5.01 14.76 -5.83
N VAL A 70 -4.26 13.72 -5.50
CA VAL A 70 -3.33 13.67 -4.38
C VAL A 70 -1.99 13.16 -4.89
N TYR A 71 -0.95 13.96 -4.69
CA TYR A 71 0.42 13.57 -5.01
C TYR A 71 1.23 13.64 -3.73
N GLY A 72 1.83 12.51 -3.35
CA GLY A 72 2.59 12.35 -2.12
C GLY A 72 3.95 11.77 -2.40
N VAL A 73 4.95 12.27 -1.68
CA VAL A 73 6.26 11.64 -1.57
C VAL A 73 6.65 11.57 -0.10
N GLN A 74 7.20 10.44 0.30
CA GLN A 74 7.71 10.20 1.65
C GLN A 74 9.10 9.62 1.54
N TRP A 75 10.00 10.09 2.40
CA TRP A 75 11.34 9.53 2.53
C TRP A 75 11.58 9.17 3.98
N HIS A 76 12.13 7.99 4.21
CA HIS A 76 12.46 7.47 5.53
C HIS A 76 13.91 6.98 5.57
N LYS A 77 14.55 7.16 6.72
CA LYS A 77 15.83 6.53 7.05
C LYS A 77 15.68 5.70 8.31
N TYR A 78 16.12 4.47 8.21
CA TYR A 78 16.21 3.50 9.30
C TYR A 78 17.68 3.33 9.63
N SER A 79 18.04 3.61 10.87
CA SER A 79 19.40 3.43 11.37
C SER A 79 19.39 2.40 12.48
N ASP A 80 19.92 1.22 12.18
CA ASP A 80 20.09 0.13 13.14
C ASP A 80 21.05 0.59 14.26
N ARG A 81 20.66 0.31 15.50
CA ARG A 81 21.34 0.73 16.72
C ARG A 81 21.91 -0.42 17.52
N ASP A 82 21.84 -1.64 16.98
CA ASP A 82 22.33 -2.83 17.65
C ASP A 82 23.29 -3.61 16.76
N ARG A 83 22.78 -4.22 15.67
CA ARG A 83 23.56 -5.17 14.85
C ARG A 83 24.41 -4.46 13.80
N GLY A 84 23.92 -3.34 13.28
CA GLY A 84 24.57 -2.59 12.20
C GLY A 84 24.41 -3.25 10.83
N GLU A 85 23.39 -4.08 10.64
CA GLU A 85 23.15 -4.88 9.42
C GLU A 85 21.92 -4.38 8.63
N PHE A 86 21.08 -3.54 9.25
CA PHE A 86 19.78 -3.16 8.72
C PHE A 86 19.64 -1.65 8.49
N ASN A 87 20.72 -0.96 8.13
CA ASN A 87 20.65 0.44 7.72
C ASN A 87 20.11 0.56 6.29
N PHE A 88 18.96 1.19 6.14
CA PHE A 88 18.37 1.44 4.83
C PHE A 88 17.60 2.77 4.79
N ARG A 89 17.38 3.25 3.57
CA ARG A 89 16.50 4.38 3.28
C ARG A 89 15.37 3.89 2.39
N GLN A 90 14.20 4.50 2.50
CA GLN A 90 13.05 4.17 1.68
C GLN A 90 12.46 5.44 1.10
N LEU A 91 12.15 5.42 -0.19
CA LEU A 91 11.44 6.48 -0.90
C LEU A 91 10.10 5.91 -1.35
N GLU A 92 9.02 6.54 -0.94
CA GLU A 92 7.65 6.15 -1.30
C GLU A 92 7.01 7.28 -2.11
N GLY A 93 6.42 6.93 -3.24
CA GLY A 93 5.63 7.84 -4.06
C GLY A 93 4.20 7.32 -4.17
N GLU A 94 3.22 8.21 -4.05
CA GLU A 94 1.81 7.91 -4.33
C GLU A 94 1.20 9.01 -5.18
N LEU A 95 0.48 8.61 -6.22
CA LEU A 95 -0.26 9.48 -7.12
C LEU A 95 -1.70 8.99 -7.21
N GLN A 96 -2.66 9.88 -7.01
CA GLN A 96 -4.08 9.63 -7.25
C GLN A 96 -4.66 10.76 -8.09
N GLN A 97 -5.39 10.41 -9.15
CA GLN A 97 -6.05 11.36 -10.02
C GLN A 97 -7.51 10.94 -10.25
N PHE A 98 -8.44 11.87 -10.07
CA PHE A 98 -9.87 11.68 -10.28
C PHE A 98 -10.32 12.57 -11.43
N ILE A 99 -10.85 11.95 -12.48
CA ILE A 99 -11.27 12.61 -13.72
C ILE A 99 -12.80 12.43 -13.82
N PRO A 100 -13.59 13.46 -13.47
CA PRO A 100 -15.03 13.38 -13.58
C PRO A 100 -15.48 13.59 -15.03
N TYR A 101 -16.59 12.97 -15.39
CA TYR A 101 -17.30 13.23 -16.63
C TYR A 101 -18.80 12.96 -16.46
N PHE A 102 -19.63 13.32 -17.45
CA PHE A 102 -21.10 13.33 -17.30
C PHE A 102 -21.56 14.06 -16.04
N ASN A 103 -21.26 15.37 -15.92
CA ASN A 103 -21.64 16.18 -14.75
C ASN A 103 -21.22 15.57 -13.40
N LYS A 104 -20.02 14.97 -13.34
CA LYS A 104 -19.46 14.28 -12.16
C LYS A 104 -20.19 13.00 -11.72
N THR A 105 -21.18 12.52 -12.47
CA THR A 105 -21.86 11.25 -12.16
C THR A 105 -20.99 10.03 -12.44
N ARG A 106 -19.91 10.20 -13.22
CA ARG A 106 -18.93 9.16 -13.53
C ARG A 106 -17.52 9.69 -13.27
N VAL A 107 -16.65 8.80 -12.79
CA VAL A 107 -15.28 9.15 -12.41
C VAL A 107 -14.35 8.04 -12.88
N ILE A 108 -13.27 8.44 -13.56
CA ILE A 108 -12.10 7.58 -13.75
C ILE A 108 -11.11 7.95 -12.64
N ALA A 109 -10.81 6.99 -11.77
CA ALA A 109 -9.82 7.10 -10.71
C ALA A 109 -8.56 6.34 -11.14
N LEU A 110 -7.45 7.06 -11.22
CA LEU A 110 -6.13 6.51 -11.49
C LEU A 110 -5.33 6.55 -10.19
N ARG A 111 -4.65 5.46 -9.85
CA ARG A 111 -3.70 5.42 -8.75
C ARG A 111 -2.40 4.79 -9.20
N ALA A 112 -1.29 5.34 -8.74
CA ALA A 112 0.03 4.74 -8.87
C ALA A 112 0.78 4.85 -7.55
N MET A 113 1.58 3.84 -7.23
CA MET A 113 2.43 3.80 -6.05
C MET A 113 3.78 3.19 -6.42
N ALA A 114 4.84 3.70 -5.82
CA ALA A 114 6.17 3.12 -5.90
C ALA A 114 6.85 3.18 -4.53
N VAL A 115 7.54 2.11 -4.15
CA VAL A 115 8.39 2.05 -2.96
C VAL A 115 9.76 1.57 -3.38
N LEU A 116 10.77 2.38 -3.09
CA LEU A 116 12.16 2.11 -3.45
C LEU A 116 12.99 2.05 -2.16
N SER A 117 13.67 0.94 -1.94
CA SER A 117 14.59 0.78 -0.81
C SER A 117 16.04 0.90 -1.25
N PHE A 118 16.86 1.49 -0.38
CA PHE A 118 18.26 1.81 -0.64
C PHE A 118 19.11 1.38 0.56
N THR A 119 19.91 0.35 0.37
CA THR A 119 20.90 -0.17 1.32
C THR A 119 22.30 0.26 0.91
N ASP A 120 23.21 0.34 1.89
CA ASP A 120 24.66 0.41 1.64
C ASP A 120 25.24 -1.02 1.64
N ASP A 121 26.50 -1.20 1.23
CA ASP A 121 27.13 -2.53 1.16
C ASP A 121 27.07 -3.27 2.51
N GLY A 122 26.68 -4.55 2.45
CA GLY A 122 26.50 -5.39 3.64
C GLY A 122 25.24 -5.08 4.46
N GLN A 123 24.39 -4.15 4.02
CA GLN A 123 23.11 -3.86 4.65
C GLN A 123 21.96 -4.52 3.89
N ARG A 124 20.93 -4.94 4.63
CA ARG A 124 19.71 -5.56 4.06
C ARG A 124 18.45 -4.85 4.57
N VAL A 125 17.37 -4.91 3.79
CA VAL A 125 16.05 -4.52 4.29
C VAL A 125 15.46 -5.72 5.03
N PRO A 126 15.06 -5.58 6.29
CA PRO A 126 14.44 -6.69 7.01
C PRO A 126 13.01 -6.94 6.50
N MET A 127 12.55 -8.20 6.51
CA MET A 127 11.30 -8.64 5.89
C MET A 127 10.05 -7.85 6.33
N TYR A 128 10.01 -7.41 7.60
CA TYR A 128 8.87 -6.66 8.15
C TYR A 128 8.83 -5.19 7.70
N ALA A 129 9.90 -4.70 7.05
CA ALA A 129 9.99 -3.34 6.52
C ALA A 129 9.89 -3.29 4.99
N GLN A 130 9.85 -4.45 4.33
CA GLN A 130 9.64 -4.56 2.90
C GLN A 130 8.22 -4.09 2.51
N PRO A 131 8.04 -3.40 1.37
CA PRO A 131 6.71 -3.15 0.82
C PRO A 131 5.97 -4.46 0.54
N ILE A 132 4.65 -4.39 0.64
CA ILE A 132 3.78 -5.54 0.52
C ILE A 132 2.65 -5.24 -0.47
N LEU A 133 2.40 -6.15 -1.42
CA LEU A 133 1.25 -6.12 -2.32
C LEU A 133 0.28 -7.29 -2.04
N GLY A 134 -0.98 -7.07 -2.41
CA GLY A 134 -2.09 -8.01 -2.22
C GLY A 134 -3.11 -7.55 -1.17
N GLY A 135 -4.36 -7.99 -1.34
CA GLY A 135 -5.50 -7.60 -0.52
C GLY A 135 -6.22 -6.35 -1.02
N ASN A 136 -7.13 -5.81 -0.19
CA ASN A 136 -8.21 -4.91 -0.63
C ASN A 136 -7.74 -3.52 -1.14
N ASP A 137 -6.54 -3.11 -0.73
CA ASP A 137 -5.99 -1.77 -0.96
C ASP A 137 -4.84 -1.74 -1.99
N TYR A 138 -4.35 -2.90 -2.44
CA TYR A 138 -3.25 -2.97 -3.41
C TYR A 138 -3.67 -3.82 -4.62
N LEU A 139 -3.34 -5.12 -4.62
CA LEU A 139 -3.71 -6.08 -5.67
C LEU A 139 -4.91 -6.92 -5.20
N ARG A 140 -6.11 -6.52 -5.61
CA ARG A 140 -7.36 -7.03 -5.01
C ARG A 140 -7.68 -8.49 -5.37
N GLY A 141 -7.20 -8.96 -6.52
CA GLY A 141 -7.30 -10.37 -6.90
C GLY A 141 -6.39 -11.30 -6.10
N PHE A 142 -5.47 -10.79 -5.28
CA PHE A 142 -4.46 -11.60 -4.60
C PHE A 142 -4.66 -11.65 -3.08
N GLN A 143 -4.08 -12.66 -2.44
CA GLN A 143 -4.11 -12.78 -0.98
C GLN A 143 -3.50 -11.56 -0.29
N ARG A 144 -4.00 -11.22 0.89
CA ARG A 144 -3.40 -10.15 1.68
C ARG A 144 -1.96 -10.56 2.03
N GLN A 145 -1.02 -9.65 1.83
CA GLN A 145 0.42 -9.92 2.01
C GLN A 145 0.96 -11.04 1.13
N ARG A 146 0.47 -11.13 -0.11
CA ARG A 146 0.86 -12.18 -1.06
C ARG A 146 2.26 -11.99 -1.62
N PHE A 147 2.66 -10.73 -1.84
CA PHE A 147 3.94 -10.38 -2.43
C PHE A 147 4.65 -9.37 -1.53
N TYR A 148 5.94 -9.58 -1.30
CA TYR A 148 6.78 -8.67 -0.55
C TYR A 148 8.22 -8.82 -1.04
N ASP A 149 8.92 -7.70 -1.17
CA ASP A 149 10.34 -7.63 -1.53
C ASP A 149 10.84 -6.20 -1.26
N ASP A 150 12.10 -5.90 -1.54
CA ASP A 150 12.72 -4.61 -1.20
C ASP A 150 12.08 -3.41 -1.90
N ASN A 151 11.51 -3.62 -3.08
CA ASN A 151 10.88 -2.57 -3.88
C ASN A 151 9.52 -3.01 -4.40
N ALA A 152 8.65 -2.05 -4.70
CA ALA A 152 7.33 -2.33 -5.26
C ALA A 152 6.84 -1.23 -6.19
N ILE A 153 6.05 -1.61 -7.18
CA ILE A 153 5.21 -0.71 -7.98
C ILE A 153 3.79 -1.25 -8.04
N LEU A 154 2.83 -0.33 -8.12
CA LEU A 154 1.42 -0.63 -8.28
C LEU A 154 0.76 0.46 -9.13
N ALA A 155 -0.12 0.06 -10.04
CA ALA A 155 -1.02 0.91 -10.77
C ALA A 155 -2.45 0.36 -10.69
N THR A 156 -3.41 1.25 -10.53
CA THR A 156 -4.84 0.93 -10.53
C THR A 156 -5.56 1.89 -11.45
N VAL A 157 -6.42 1.34 -12.30
CA VAL A 157 -7.43 2.09 -13.05
C VAL A 157 -8.78 1.64 -12.55
N GLU A 158 -9.61 2.58 -12.13
CA GLU A 158 -10.95 2.29 -11.65
C GLU A 158 -11.96 3.24 -12.26
N HIS A 159 -13.02 2.70 -12.80
CA HIS A 159 -14.16 3.44 -13.30
C HIS A 159 -15.33 3.30 -12.34
N ARG A 160 -15.85 4.42 -11.86
CA ARG A 160 -16.97 4.51 -10.91
C ARG A 160 -18.12 5.26 -11.55
N TRP A 161 -19.35 4.86 -11.24
CA TRP A 161 -20.53 5.62 -11.60
C TRP A 161 -21.54 5.66 -10.46
N GLN A 162 -22.22 6.79 -10.32
CA GLN A 162 -23.26 6.95 -9.32
C GLN A 162 -24.55 6.33 -9.84
N ALA A 163 -24.93 5.15 -9.31
CA ALA A 163 -26.18 4.49 -9.67
C ALA A 163 -27.37 5.08 -8.88
N SER A 164 -27.12 5.50 -7.64
CA SER A 164 -28.08 6.24 -6.78
C SER A 164 -27.33 7.08 -5.75
N GLU A 165 -28.04 7.84 -4.92
CA GLU A 165 -27.43 8.70 -3.89
C GLU A 165 -26.52 7.93 -2.90
N GLY A 166 -26.84 6.66 -2.62
CA GLY A 166 -26.10 5.82 -1.69
C GLY A 166 -25.32 4.67 -2.31
N VAL A 167 -25.35 4.49 -3.64
CA VAL A 167 -24.74 3.33 -4.31
C VAL A 167 -23.87 3.76 -5.49
N GLU A 168 -22.60 3.42 -5.42
CA GLU A 168 -21.59 3.70 -6.44
C GLU A 168 -20.90 2.40 -6.85
N PRO A 169 -21.36 1.75 -7.93
CA PRO A 169 -20.64 0.64 -8.53
C PRO A 169 -19.33 1.09 -9.17
N ALA A 170 -18.42 0.14 -9.32
CA ALA A 170 -17.14 0.35 -9.95
C ALA A 170 -16.64 -0.91 -10.67
N ILE A 171 -15.89 -0.72 -11.74
CA ILE A 171 -15.01 -1.73 -12.33
C ILE A 171 -13.57 -1.28 -12.22
N PHE A 172 -12.65 -2.21 -12.06
CA PHE A 172 -11.25 -1.86 -11.85
C PHE A 172 -10.29 -2.89 -12.43
N VAL A 173 -9.08 -2.43 -12.69
CA VAL A 173 -7.89 -3.24 -12.97
C VAL A 173 -6.78 -2.76 -12.04
N ASP A 174 -6.14 -3.69 -11.35
CA ASP A 174 -4.92 -3.47 -10.59
C ASP A 174 -3.77 -4.22 -11.27
N ALA A 175 -2.59 -3.63 -11.31
CA ALA A 175 -1.37 -4.26 -11.79
C ALA A 175 -0.17 -3.81 -10.96
N GLY A 176 0.73 -4.71 -10.59
CA GLY A 176 1.87 -4.38 -9.76
C GLY A 176 2.85 -5.53 -9.62
N LYS A 177 4.02 -5.24 -9.04
CA LYS A 177 5.01 -6.25 -8.70
C LYS A 177 5.92 -5.78 -7.58
N VAL A 178 6.60 -6.72 -6.97
CA VAL A 178 7.68 -6.49 -6.02
C VAL A 178 9.00 -7.02 -6.59
N THR A 179 10.12 -6.38 -6.27
CA THR A 179 11.44 -6.79 -6.78
C THR A 179 12.56 -6.51 -5.79
N ALA A 180 13.57 -7.38 -5.77
CA ALA A 180 14.78 -7.20 -4.99
C ALA A 180 15.62 -6.02 -5.52
N ASN A 181 15.78 -5.94 -6.86
CA ASN A 181 16.53 -4.85 -7.48
C ASN A 181 15.59 -3.76 -8.01
N ARG A 182 16.00 -2.50 -7.82
CA ARG A 182 15.31 -1.33 -8.38
C ARG A 182 15.33 -1.29 -9.90
N SER A 183 16.32 -1.90 -10.54
CA SER A 183 16.41 -2.00 -12.01
C SER A 183 15.28 -2.81 -12.63
N ASP A 184 14.69 -3.72 -11.85
CA ASP A 184 13.71 -4.68 -12.33
C ASP A 184 12.28 -4.12 -12.18
N LEU A 185 12.14 -2.89 -11.69
CA LEU A 185 10.88 -2.14 -11.60
C LEU A 185 10.52 -1.51 -12.96
N ASP A 186 10.27 -2.36 -13.94
CA ASP A 186 9.68 -2.00 -15.22
C ASP A 186 8.19 -2.37 -15.28
N PHE A 187 7.56 -2.21 -16.45
CA PHE A 187 6.14 -2.55 -16.65
C PHE A 187 5.91 -3.94 -17.27
N SER A 188 6.95 -4.78 -17.35
CA SER A 188 6.82 -6.19 -17.72
C SER A 188 6.55 -7.08 -16.51
N ASP A 189 5.94 -8.24 -16.76
CA ASP A 189 5.67 -9.28 -15.76
C ASP A 189 4.96 -8.76 -14.50
N LEU A 190 3.97 -7.88 -14.70
CA LEU A 190 3.13 -7.38 -13.63
C LEU A 190 2.06 -8.40 -13.27
N ASP A 191 1.93 -8.69 -11.98
CA ASP A 191 0.77 -9.38 -11.44
C ASP A 191 -0.43 -8.45 -11.55
N TRP A 192 -1.49 -8.92 -12.20
CA TRP A 192 -2.67 -8.11 -12.46
C TRP A 192 -3.97 -8.80 -12.05
N SER A 193 -4.97 -7.98 -11.74
CA SER A 193 -6.30 -8.46 -11.41
C SER A 193 -7.35 -7.51 -11.96
N VAL A 194 -8.52 -8.05 -12.29
CA VAL A 194 -9.69 -7.28 -12.74
C VAL A 194 -10.86 -7.57 -11.82
N GLY A 195 -11.71 -6.59 -11.58
CA GLY A 195 -12.81 -6.79 -10.66
C GLY A 195 -13.95 -5.79 -10.79
N PHE A 196 -14.97 -6.08 -10.01
CA PHE A 196 -16.16 -5.28 -9.83
C PHE A 196 -16.36 -4.99 -8.34
N GLY A 197 -16.78 -3.78 -8.01
CA GLY A 197 -17.04 -3.37 -6.65
C GLY A 197 -18.29 -2.52 -6.52
N VAL A 198 -18.86 -2.49 -5.33
CA VAL A 198 -19.98 -1.63 -4.95
C VAL A 198 -19.61 -0.89 -3.68
N ARG A 199 -19.71 0.43 -3.72
CA ARG A 199 -19.56 1.30 -2.55
C ARG A 199 -20.91 1.76 -2.08
N LEU A 200 -21.17 1.56 -0.78
CA LEU A 200 -22.32 2.12 -0.10
C LEU A 200 -21.91 3.42 0.59
N ARG A 201 -22.68 4.48 0.34
CA ARG A 201 -22.42 5.83 0.83
C ARG A 201 -23.54 6.29 1.75
N ILE A 202 -23.16 7.00 2.81
CA ILE A 202 -24.06 7.80 3.64
C ILE A 202 -23.58 9.24 3.52
N LYS A 203 -24.39 10.10 2.87
CA LYS A 203 -23.96 11.43 2.41
C LYS A 203 -22.72 11.28 1.52
N SER A 204 -21.62 11.99 1.79
CA SER A 204 -20.39 11.85 1.03
C SER A 204 -19.44 10.75 1.51
N ALA A 205 -19.70 10.13 2.67
CA ALA A 205 -18.82 9.12 3.24
C ALA A 205 -19.13 7.72 2.70
N VAL A 206 -18.11 7.03 2.18
CA VAL A 206 -18.20 5.59 1.88
C VAL A 206 -18.14 4.83 3.19
N VAL A 207 -19.19 4.09 3.52
CA VAL A 207 -19.31 3.34 4.79
C VAL A 207 -18.99 1.86 4.61
N MET A 208 -19.25 1.33 3.43
CA MET A 208 -18.98 -0.07 3.10
C MET A 208 -18.52 -0.17 1.65
N ARG A 209 -17.61 -1.09 1.41
CA ARG A 209 -17.15 -1.48 0.09
C ARG A 209 -17.21 -3.00 -0.02
N ILE A 210 -17.80 -3.49 -1.10
CA ILE A 210 -17.86 -4.92 -1.44
C ILE A 210 -17.19 -5.06 -2.79
N ASP A 211 -16.17 -5.91 -2.92
CA ASP A 211 -15.47 -6.15 -4.17
C ASP A 211 -15.34 -7.64 -4.48
N VAL A 212 -15.36 -7.94 -5.77
CA VAL A 212 -14.98 -9.23 -6.33
C VAL A 212 -13.88 -8.99 -7.34
N ALA A 213 -12.75 -9.66 -7.18
CA ALA A 213 -11.60 -9.53 -8.07
C ALA A 213 -11.11 -10.91 -8.52
N ALA A 214 -10.70 -11.01 -9.77
CA ALA A 214 -10.13 -12.20 -10.37
C ALA A 214 -8.68 -11.94 -10.79
N SER A 215 -7.81 -12.91 -10.52
CA SER A 215 -6.42 -13.00 -10.99
C SER A 215 -6.13 -14.42 -11.47
N ASP A 216 -4.89 -14.69 -11.84
CA ASP A 216 -4.35 -16.02 -12.11
C ASP A 216 -4.40 -16.97 -10.89
N GLU A 217 -4.41 -16.43 -9.66
CA GLU A 217 -4.60 -17.19 -8.42
C GLU A 217 -6.08 -17.49 -8.08
N GLY A 218 -7.01 -17.01 -8.90
CA GLY A 218 -8.44 -17.28 -8.75
C GLY A 218 -9.27 -16.05 -8.40
N VAL A 219 -10.44 -16.27 -7.79
CA VAL A 219 -11.43 -15.22 -7.49
C VAL A 219 -11.46 -14.94 -5.99
N ARG A 220 -11.40 -13.66 -5.62
CA ARG A 220 -11.46 -13.19 -4.23
C ARG A 220 -12.66 -12.28 -4.02
N PHE A 221 -13.36 -12.54 -2.92
CA PHE A 221 -14.46 -11.72 -2.44
C PHE A 221 -14.02 -10.96 -1.19
N MET A 222 -14.30 -9.66 -1.14
CA MET A 222 -13.87 -8.78 -0.07
C MET A 222 -15.02 -7.87 0.36
N TRP A 223 -15.18 -7.68 1.66
CA TRP A 223 -15.94 -6.56 2.21
C TRP A 223 -15.03 -5.73 3.12
N THR A 224 -15.23 -4.43 3.13
CA THR A 224 -14.51 -3.51 4.03
C THR A 224 -15.51 -2.52 4.60
N PHE A 225 -15.48 -2.35 5.92
CA PHE A 225 -16.20 -1.29 6.60
C PHE A 225 -15.23 -0.13 6.81
N ASN A 226 -15.56 1.03 6.26
CA ASN A 226 -14.78 2.22 6.52
C ASN A 226 -15.21 2.79 7.85
N ASP A 227 -14.22 3.13 8.68
CA ASP A 227 -14.46 3.73 9.98
C ASP A 227 -14.95 5.18 9.79
N ILE A 228 -16.27 5.36 9.86
CA ILE A 228 -16.97 6.64 9.68
C ILE A 228 -16.65 7.62 10.83
N PHE A 229 -16.04 7.13 11.93
CA PHE A 229 -15.78 7.89 13.15
C PHE A 229 -14.33 8.35 13.31
N ARG A 230 -13.47 8.21 12.30
CA ARG A 230 -12.11 8.74 12.36
C ARG A 230 -12.11 10.28 12.21
N ILE A 231 -12.26 10.97 13.34
CA ILE A 231 -11.89 12.39 13.48
C ILE A 231 -10.37 12.45 13.31
N ARG A 232 -9.90 13.04 12.20
CA ARG A 232 -8.48 13.40 11.97
C ARG A 232 -8.30 14.90 12.15
#